data_AF-A0A5J4Y3H0-F1
#
_entry.id   AF-A0A5J4Y3H0-F1
#
_cell.length_a   1.000
_cell.length_b   1.000
_cell.length_c   1.000
_cell.angle_alpha   90.00
_cell.angle_beta   90.00
_cell.angle_gamma   90.00
#
_symmetry.space_group_name_H-M   'P 1'
#
loop_
_entity.id
_entity.type
_entity.pdbx_description
1 polymer ?
#
loop_
_entity_poly.entity_id
_entity_poly.type
_entity_poly.pdbx_seq_one_letter_code
_entity_poly.pdbx_strand_id
1 'polypeptide(L)'
;MSRGGSQLGGTVPGALTQPLPGTDGLHEDNPFALPSDEEIFMLQEVERQQRTQLMATMRSLPVHMKSTFSSQIQATVVREVGLEHPIRKAEPKKRLIAAAPPAAPASTRRPQEKENMNDFIAKKREIFLVQMSLDTKRAEITKLEERALQLMEIKRVNALMATIRSQLNKYEEQVEECRRYQKFLDSVTPVEWQEQQRQALLARQNQRHAAWLLDCEALKKQKQDAKGAKARAEQEFASARTQQEAERAEQAIKDTAAALKEIMRLKEPPAPAPGVEQEEEGPMYFQDPRTLLQIYAQLEEQNLFLIQNAQESEEALEELRAKFRSTKERMDGESEGLRRQVARLELTIQAEMEKGKVLQERAQQNFEVSMGISAHEVTLDQLADEIAEVYERCGFDRDATVTTLQMLTNIETRLEEYLTLADVLPLDMVENTEKSREKDRRQVTREEKILQQKEEHESRVKRALERAAAPVFKKTGKPVMFRSQPTHKKTVQVLTENEDDDSDLQQFLAKDMLAA
;
A
#
# COMPACT_ATOMS: atom_id res chain seq x y z
N MET A 1 -59.43 -37.55 18.51
CA MET A 1 -59.39 -38.15 17.15
C MET A 1 -57.91 -38.30 16.79
N SER A 2 -57.35 -39.52 16.62
CA SER A 2 -57.29 -40.31 15.37
C SER A 2 -56.66 -39.53 14.19
N ARG A 3 -55.56 -39.93 13.54
CA ARG A 3 -54.56 -41.04 13.70
C ARG A 3 -53.16 -40.44 13.32
N GLY A 4 -51.96 -40.93 13.68
CA GLY A 4 -51.34 -42.25 13.50
C GLY A 4 -50.85 -42.46 12.04
N GLY A 5 -49.58 -42.74 11.69
CA GLY A 5 -48.32 -42.85 12.47
C GLY A 5 -47.15 -43.44 11.65
N SER A 6 -45.96 -43.59 12.26
CA SER A 6 -44.79 -44.45 11.89
C SER A 6 -43.96 -44.29 10.59
N GLN A 7 -42.66 -44.00 10.81
CA GLN A 7 -41.44 -44.70 10.33
C GLN A 7 -40.96 -44.72 8.84
N LEU A 8 -39.75 -44.14 8.66
CA LEU A 8 -38.52 -44.72 8.08
C LEU A 8 -38.48 -45.42 6.70
N GLY A 9 -37.64 -44.90 5.78
CA GLY A 9 -36.46 -45.66 5.32
C GLY A 9 -36.21 -45.87 3.81
N GLY A 10 -35.15 -45.23 3.27
CA GLY A 10 -34.21 -45.86 2.31
C GLY A 10 -34.26 -45.45 0.81
N THR A 11 -33.05 -45.30 0.22
CA THR A 11 -32.73 -45.16 -1.25
C THR A 11 -33.30 -43.95 -2.01
N VAL A 12 -32.61 -43.28 -2.95
CA VAL A 12 -31.27 -43.42 -3.60
C VAL A 12 -30.65 -42.00 -3.72
N PRO A 13 -29.32 -41.79 -3.61
CA PRO A 13 -28.70 -40.47 -3.89
C PRO A 13 -28.64 -40.14 -5.39
N GLY A 14 -28.71 -38.85 -5.72
CA GLY A 14 -28.64 -38.33 -7.10
C GLY A 14 -27.22 -38.10 -7.64
N ALA A 15 -27.14 -37.65 -8.90
CA ALA A 15 -25.89 -37.46 -9.65
C ALA A 15 -25.62 -35.99 -10.04
N LEU A 16 -24.44 -35.78 -10.66
CA LEU A 16 -23.99 -34.59 -11.41
C LEU A 16 -23.51 -33.36 -10.62
N THR A 17 -22.19 -33.28 -10.43
CA THR A 17 -21.38 -32.22 -11.06
C THR A 17 -20.00 -32.75 -11.45
N GLN A 18 -19.43 -32.24 -12.54
CA GLN A 18 -18.09 -32.58 -13.04
C GLN A 18 -17.04 -31.54 -12.59
N PRO A 19 -15.76 -31.92 -12.55
CA PRO A 19 -14.66 -31.07 -13.03
C PRO A 19 -14.06 -31.59 -14.36
N LEU A 20 -13.21 -30.77 -14.97
CA LEU A 20 -12.73 -30.88 -16.36
C LEU A 20 -11.44 -31.75 -16.52
N PRO A 21 -11.09 -32.19 -17.75
CA PRO A 21 -10.07 -33.21 -17.99
C PRO A 21 -8.64 -32.65 -18.20
N GLY A 22 -7.63 -33.53 -18.15
CA GLY A 22 -6.31 -33.25 -18.75
C GLY A 22 -5.08 -33.85 -18.07
N THR A 23 -4.94 -35.19 -18.00
CA THR A 23 -3.65 -35.85 -17.69
C THR A 23 -3.37 -37.10 -18.56
N ASP A 24 -4.00 -37.23 -19.72
CA ASP A 24 -3.66 -38.29 -20.68
C ASP A 24 -2.36 -37.92 -21.42
N GLY A 25 -1.39 -38.85 -21.46
CA GLY A 25 -0.20 -38.73 -22.34
C GLY A 25 1.16 -38.42 -21.70
N LEU A 26 1.42 -38.78 -20.43
CA LEU A 26 2.76 -38.63 -19.80
C LEU A 26 3.34 -39.93 -19.19
N HIS A 27 2.81 -41.11 -19.54
CA HIS A 27 3.26 -42.39 -18.96
C HIS A 27 3.79 -43.45 -19.94
N GLU A 28 3.67 -43.27 -21.27
CA GLU A 28 4.06 -44.32 -22.23
C GLU A 28 5.59 -44.55 -22.35
N ASP A 29 6.42 -43.53 -22.05
CA ASP A 29 7.88 -43.58 -22.22
C ASP A 29 8.69 -43.88 -20.93
N ASN A 30 8.05 -44.30 -19.83
CA ASN A 30 8.75 -44.63 -18.58
C ASN A 30 8.75 -46.15 -18.28
N PRO A 31 9.86 -46.88 -18.56
CA PRO A 31 9.94 -48.33 -18.34
C PRO A 31 10.00 -48.75 -16.85
N PHE A 32 9.90 -47.79 -15.91
CA PHE A 32 9.82 -48.03 -14.47
C PHE A 32 8.54 -47.49 -13.83
N ALA A 33 7.55 -47.04 -14.62
CA ALA A 33 6.20 -46.83 -14.11
C ALA A 33 5.56 -48.19 -13.79
N LEU A 34 4.89 -48.32 -12.65
CA LEU A 34 4.01 -49.46 -12.42
C LEU A 34 2.74 -49.28 -13.27
N PRO A 35 2.31 -50.29 -14.05
CA PRO A 35 1.00 -50.26 -14.70
C PRO A 35 -0.14 -50.15 -13.69
N SER A 36 -1.27 -49.61 -14.11
CA SER A 36 -2.51 -49.55 -13.33
C SER A 36 -3.03 -50.95 -12.99
N ASP A 37 -3.73 -51.11 -11.87
CA ASP A 37 -4.30 -52.40 -11.47
C ASP A 37 -5.18 -53.02 -12.57
N GLU A 38 -5.93 -52.20 -13.32
CA GLU A 38 -6.73 -52.68 -14.47
C GLU A 38 -5.85 -53.23 -15.61
N GLU A 39 -4.71 -52.58 -15.89
CA GLU A 39 -3.72 -53.03 -16.87
C GLU A 39 -3.04 -54.32 -16.41
N ILE A 40 -2.75 -54.44 -15.11
CA ILE A 40 -2.20 -55.66 -14.50
C ILE A 40 -3.18 -56.83 -14.65
N PHE A 41 -4.49 -56.64 -14.40
CA PHE A 41 -5.49 -57.68 -14.62
C PHE A 41 -5.63 -58.06 -16.10
N MET A 42 -5.60 -57.08 -17.01
CA MET A 42 -5.62 -57.33 -18.46
C MET A 42 -4.37 -58.09 -18.93
N LEU A 43 -3.18 -57.73 -18.45
CA LEU A 43 -1.93 -58.43 -18.72
C LEU A 43 -1.95 -59.88 -18.21
N GLN A 44 -2.44 -60.11 -16.99
CA GLN A 44 -2.59 -61.47 -16.43
C GLN A 44 -3.58 -62.32 -17.22
N GLU A 45 -4.70 -61.75 -17.66
CA GLU A 45 -5.68 -62.46 -18.49
C GLU A 45 -5.11 -62.79 -19.88
N VAL A 46 -4.37 -61.86 -20.49
CA VAL A 46 -3.66 -62.10 -21.75
C VAL A 46 -2.56 -63.17 -21.60
N GLU A 47 -1.75 -63.13 -20.54
CA GLU A 47 -0.76 -64.16 -20.26
C GLU A 47 -1.42 -65.53 -20.05
N ARG A 48 -2.53 -65.59 -19.30
CA ARG A 48 -3.33 -66.80 -19.08
C ARG A 48 -3.85 -67.37 -20.40
N GLN A 49 -4.33 -66.53 -21.31
CA GLN A 49 -4.76 -66.95 -22.64
C GLN A 49 -3.60 -67.44 -23.50
N GLN A 50 -2.48 -66.72 -23.58
CA GLN A 50 -1.28 -67.15 -24.31
C GLN A 50 -0.74 -68.49 -23.78
N ARG A 51 -0.66 -68.65 -22.46
CA ARG A 51 -0.24 -69.90 -21.80
C ARG A 51 -1.19 -71.06 -22.12
N THR A 52 -2.49 -70.80 -22.18
CA THR A 52 -3.50 -71.81 -22.55
C THR A 52 -3.39 -72.20 -24.03
N GLN A 53 -3.15 -71.23 -24.93
CA GLN A 53 -2.89 -71.48 -26.35
C GLN A 53 -1.60 -72.28 -26.57
N LEU A 54 -0.52 -71.93 -25.87
CA LEU A 54 0.75 -72.68 -25.88
C LEU A 54 0.59 -74.11 -25.34
N MET A 55 -0.22 -74.32 -24.30
CA MET A 55 -0.55 -75.67 -23.82
C MET A 55 -1.40 -76.44 -24.84
N ALA A 56 -2.29 -75.79 -25.59
CA ALA A 56 -3.08 -76.42 -26.65
C ALA A 56 -2.23 -76.84 -27.86
N THR A 57 -1.31 -75.98 -28.33
CA THR A 57 -0.38 -76.32 -29.42
C THR A 57 0.65 -77.37 -29.00
N MET A 58 1.22 -77.25 -27.79
CA MET A 58 2.10 -78.29 -27.23
C MET A 58 1.37 -79.59 -26.94
N ARG A 59 0.04 -79.59 -26.76
CA ARG A 59 -0.77 -80.81 -26.68
C ARG A 59 -0.90 -81.50 -28.05
N SER A 60 -1.14 -80.75 -29.13
CA SER A 60 -1.34 -81.31 -30.49
C SER A 60 -0.05 -81.78 -31.19
N LEU A 61 1.13 -81.27 -30.80
CA LEU A 61 2.41 -81.72 -31.37
C LEU A 61 2.70 -83.22 -31.14
N PRO A 62 3.42 -83.92 -32.04
CA PRO A 62 4.02 -85.22 -31.77
C PRO A 62 5.12 -85.15 -30.71
N VAL A 63 5.30 -86.21 -29.91
CA VAL A 63 6.24 -86.23 -28.75
C VAL A 63 7.67 -85.84 -29.13
N HIS A 64 8.18 -86.30 -30.28
CA HIS A 64 9.55 -86.02 -30.72
C HIS A 64 9.80 -84.56 -31.16
N MET A 65 8.74 -83.74 -31.29
CA MET A 65 8.83 -82.30 -31.57
C MET A 65 8.65 -81.44 -30.30
N LYS A 66 8.40 -82.05 -29.13
CA LYS A 66 8.24 -81.33 -27.86
C LYS A 66 9.59 -81.13 -27.20
N SER A 67 10.13 -79.92 -27.30
CA SER A 67 11.27 -79.52 -26.48
C SER A 67 10.91 -79.60 -24.99
N THR A 68 11.86 -80.03 -24.15
CA THR A 68 11.68 -80.00 -22.70
C THR A 68 12.09 -78.64 -22.16
N PHE A 69 11.40 -78.18 -21.10
CA PHE A 69 11.60 -76.87 -20.47
C PHE A 69 13.09 -76.53 -20.18
N SER A 70 13.88 -77.53 -19.75
CA SER A 70 15.32 -77.39 -19.52
C SER A 70 16.12 -77.01 -20.79
N SER A 71 15.76 -77.58 -21.94
CA SER A 71 16.37 -77.25 -23.24
C SER A 71 15.94 -75.87 -23.76
N GLN A 72 14.81 -75.34 -23.29
CA GLN A 72 14.31 -74.02 -23.71
C GLN A 72 14.97 -72.90 -22.91
N ILE A 73 15.20 -73.10 -21.60
CA ILE A 73 15.94 -72.15 -20.73
C ILE A 73 17.36 -71.92 -21.25
N GLN A 74 18.06 -72.97 -21.70
CA GLN A 74 19.40 -72.83 -22.27
C GLN A 74 19.43 -71.98 -23.56
N ALA A 75 18.31 -71.87 -24.30
CA ALA A 75 18.22 -71.05 -25.49
C ALA A 75 17.94 -69.57 -25.18
N THR A 76 17.23 -69.25 -24.09
CA THR A 76 16.95 -67.86 -23.67
C THR A 76 18.09 -67.24 -22.87
N VAL A 77 18.75 -68.00 -21.98
CA VAL A 77 19.90 -67.51 -21.18
C VAL A 77 21.06 -67.01 -22.05
N VAL A 78 21.21 -67.52 -23.28
CA VAL A 78 22.22 -67.08 -24.25
C VAL A 78 21.91 -65.71 -24.89
N ARG A 79 20.69 -65.16 -24.72
CA ARG A 79 20.22 -63.99 -25.47
C ARG A 79 20.10 -62.68 -24.68
N GLU A 80 20.05 -62.71 -23.35
CA GLU A 80 19.72 -61.52 -22.52
C GLU A 80 20.79 -61.08 -21.51
N VAL A 81 21.90 -61.80 -21.35
CA VAL A 81 23.01 -61.38 -20.47
C VAL A 81 24.38 -61.51 -21.14
N GLY A 82 24.91 -60.37 -21.58
CA GLY A 82 26.34 -60.20 -21.84
C GLY A 82 27.01 -59.53 -20.63
N LEU A 83 28.20 -60.02 -20.23
CA LEU A 83 28.99 -59.62 -19.06
C LEU A 83 28.36 -60.07 -17.70
N GLU A 84 29.05 -60.75 -16.77
CA GLU A 84 30.43 -61.27 -16.71
C GLU A 84 30.49 -62.66 -16.03
N HIS A 85 31.66 -63.33 -16.10
CA HIS A 85 31.94 -64.55 -15.32
C HIS A 85 32.82 -64.25 -14.09
N PRO A 86 32.39 -64.57 -12.85
CA PRO A 86 33.26 -64.45 -11.68
C PRO A 86 34.30 -65.58 -11.64
N ILE A 87 35.60 -65.22 -11.65
CA ILE A 87 36.72 -66.17 -11.66
C ILE A 87 36.81 -66.92 -10.31
N ARG A 88 36.26 -68.14 -10.25
CA ARG A 88 36.54 -69.09 -9.17
C ARG A 88 37.83 -69.88 -9.46
N LYS A 89 38.91 -69.52 -8.75
CA LYS A 89 40.14 -70.33 -8.67
C LYS A 89 39.80 -71.72 -8.11
N ALA A 90 40.37 -72.78 -8.70
CA ALA A 90 40.18 -74.16 -8.26
C ALA A 90 41.51 -74.91 -8.21
N GLU A 91 41.93 -75.29 -6.99
CA GLU A 91 43.07 -76.18 -6.76
C GLU A 91 42.66 -77.67 -6.76
N PRO A 92 43.60 -78.60 -7.01
CA PRO A 92 43.26 -79.98 -7.36
C PRO A 92 42.88 -80.86 -6.15
N LYS A 93 41.84 -81.69 -6.31
CA LYS A 93 41.48 -82.75 -5.35
C LYS A 93 41.99 -84.12 -5.79
N LYS A 94 42.33 -84.96 -4.81
CA LYS A 94 43.06 -86.23 -5.00
C LYS A 94 42.12 -87.43 -5.24
N ARG A 95 42.42 -88.16 -6.32
CA ARG A 95 42.42 -89.63 -6.53
C ARG A 95 41.69 -90.59 -5.54
N LEU A 96 41.14 -91.66 -6.14
CA LEU A 96 40.91 -93.04 -5.60
C LEU A 96 39.69 -93.24 -4.65
N ILE A 97 39.02 -94.42 -4.53
CA ILE A 97 39.20 -95.80 -5.07
C ILE A 97 37.82 -96.40 -5.49
N ALA A 98 37.80 -97.46 -6.33
CA ALA A 98 36.99 -98.71 -6.22
C ALA A 98 35.91 -99.09 -7.28
N ALA A 99 36.02 -100.37 -7.73
CA ALA A 99 35.00 -101.30 -8.25
C ALA A 99 34.31 -101.08 -9.63
N ALA A 100 33.99 -102.21 -10.30
CA ALA A 100 33.41 -102.37 -11.65
C ALA A 100 32.96 -103.86 -11.84
N PRO A 101 32.42 -104.32 -12.99
CA PRO A 101 31.92 -103.63 -14.19
C PRO A 101 30.36 -103.73 -14.24
N PRO A 102 29.59 -104.46 -15.11
CA PRO A 102 29.83 -105.27 -16.32
C PRO A 102 29.09 -104.77 -17.60
N ALA A 103 29.05 -105.62 -18.65
CA ALA A 103 28.17 -105.61 -19.84
C ALA A 103 28.30 -104.48 -20.90
N ALA A 104 28.47 -104.90 -22.16
CA ALA A 104 28.45 -104.08 -23.39
C ALA A 104 27.49 -104.71 -24.42
N PRO A 105 27.27 -104.13 -25.63
CA PRO A 105 28.13 -104.58 -26.73
C PRO A 105 28.48 -103.55 -27.85
N ALA A 106 29.64 -103.81 -28.47
CA ALA A 106 29.93 -103.72 -29.91
C ALA A 106 29.69 -102.42 -30.74
N SER A 107 30.82 -101.75 -31.04
CA SER A 107 31.34 -101.56 -32.41
C SER A 107 30.51 -100.89 -33.52
N THR A 108 30.98 -99.72 -33.96
CA THR A 108 31.47 -99.58 -35.35
C THR A 108 32.84 -98.88 -35.38
N ARG A 109 33.86 -99.54 -35.96
CA ARG A 109 35.06 -98.82 -36.44
C ARG A 109 34.69 -98.15 -37.77
N ARG A 110 34.97 -96.86 -37.94
CA ARG A 110 34.93 -96.23 -39.26
C ARG A 110 36.13 -96.72 -40.09
N PRO A 111 36.02 -96.88 -41.42
CA PRO A 111 37.17 -97.21 -42.25
C PRO A 111 38.24 -96.12 -42.15
N GLN A 112 39.51 -96.52 -42.02
CA GLN A 112 40.62 -95.64 -42.38
C GLN A 112 40.85 -95.79 -43.88
N GLU A 113 40.25 -94.89 -44.66
CA GLU A 113 40.74 -94.64 -46.01
C GLU A 113 42.19 -94.14 -45.90
N LYS A 114 43.07 -94.68 -46.74
CA LYS A 114 44.49 -94.32 -46.73
C LYS A 114 44.68 -93.00 -47.48
N GLU A 115 44.46 -91.91 -46.76
CA GLU A 115 44.85 -90.56 -47.19
C GLU A 115 46.28 -90.58 -47.73
N ASN A 116 46.51 -90.05 -48.94
CA ASN A 116 47.86 -90.01 -49.50
C ASN A 116 48.76 -89.14 -48.62
N MET A 117 50.09 -89.31 -48.73
CA MET A 117 51.05 -88.46 -48.03
C MET A 117 50.80 -86.96 -48.31
N ASN A 118 50.40 -86.63 -49.54
CA ASN A 118 50.02 -85.27 -49.92
C ASN A 118 48.73 -84.78 -49.22
N ASP A 119 47.75 -85.66 -48.99
CA ASP A 119 46.49 -85.33 -48.32
C ASP A 119 46.72 -85.11 -46.82
N PHE A 120 47.54 -85.94 -46.18
CA PHE A 120 47.97 -85.72 -44.79
C PHE A 120 48.76 -84.41 -44.64
N ILE A 121 49.65 -84.09 -45.59
CA ILE A 121 50.36 -82.81 -45.65
C ILE A 121 49.39 -81.65 -45.89
N ALA A 122 48.38 -81.82 -46.75
CA ALA A 122 47.34 -80.82 -47.00
C ALA A 122 46.51 -80.55 -45.74
N LYS A 123 45.98 -81.59 -45.08
CA LYS A 123 45.25 -81.45 -43.81
C LYS A 123 46.13 -80.88 -42.69
N LYS A 124 47.43 -81.20 -42.65
CA LYS A 124 48.36 -80.57 -41.69
C LYS A 124 48.58 -79.09 -41.97
N ARG A 125 48.63 -78.67 -43.24
CA ARG A 125 48.66 -77.25 -43.64
C ARG A 125 47.33 -76.56 -43.34
N GLU A 126 46.21 -77.20 -43.60
CA GLU A 126 44.86 -76.71 -43.28
C GLU A 126 44.68 -76.51 -41.77
N ILE A 127 45.00 -77.52 -40.96
CA ILE A 127 45.01 -77.42 -39.49
C ILE A 127 45.93 -76.29 -39.01
N PHE A 128 47.10 -76.11 -39.62
CA PHE A 128 48.01 -75.02 -39.27
C PHE A 128 47.46 -73.63 -39.65
N LEU A 129 46.84 -73.50 -40.83
CA LEU A 129 46.17 -72.27 -41.28
C LEU A 129 44.97 -71.93 -40.39
N VAL A 130 44.16 -72.93 -40.02
CA VAL A 130 43.05 -72.77 -39.07
C VAL A 130 43.59 -72.35 -37.70
N GLN A 131 44.63 -73.01 -37.17
CA GLN A 131 45.27 -72.64 -35.91
C GLN A 131 45.79 -71.20 -35.93
N MET A 132 46.50 -70.80 -37.00
CA MET A 132 47.00 -69.44 -37.18
C MET A 132 45.87 -68.41 -37.29
N SER A 133 44.78 -68.74 -37.99
CA SER A 133 43.58 -67.88 -38.06
C SER A 133 42.87 -67.75 -36.71
N LEU A 134 42.87 -68.81 -35.91
CA LEU A 134 42.25 -68.86 -34.59
C LEU A 134 43.09 -68.09 -33.56
N ASP A 135 44.41 -68.18 -33.60
CA ASP A 135 45.29 -67.44 -32.69
C ASP A 135 45.40 -65.95 -33.07
N THR A 136 45.35 -65.60 -34.36
CA THR A 136 45.20 -64.19 -34.78
C THR A 136 43.85 -63.61 -34.35
N LYS A 137 42.76 -64.37 -34.44
CA LYS A 137 41.44 -63.94 -33.91
C LYS A 137 41.42 -63.84 -32.39
N ARG A 138 42.11 -64.71 -31.65
CA ARG A 138 42.32 -64.56 -30.19
C ARG A 138 43.06 -63.28 -29.85
N ALA A 139 44.17 -62.99 -30.53
CA ALA A 139 44.94 -61.77 -30.32
C ALA A 139 44.16 -60.50 -30.70
N GLU A 140 43.25 -60.58 -31.65
CA GLU A 140 42.32 -59.51 -31.98
C GLU A 140 41.23 -59.32 -30.91
N ILE A 141 40.71 -60.41 -30.34
CA ILE A 141 39.76 -60.38 -29.21
C ILE A 141 40.40 -59.74 -27.97
N THR A 142 41.58 -60.20 -27.52
CA THR A 142 42.23 -59.64 -26.32
C THR A 142 42.54 -58.15 -26.48
N LYS A 143 42.91 -57.72 -27.70
CA LYS A 143 43.13 -56.31 -28.04
C LYS A 143 41.83 -55.47 -28.03
N LEU A 144 40.68 -56.08 -28.26
CA LEU A 144 39.36 -55.44 -28.11
C LEU A 144 38.93 -55.40 -26.64
N GLU A 145 39.22 -56.43 -25.85
CA GLU A 145 38.99 -56.48 -24.40
C GLU A 145 39.83 -55.42 -23.66
N GLU A 146 41.12 -55.29 -23.96
CA GLU A 146 42.00 -54.22 -23.45
C GLU A 146 41.43 -52.82 -23.74
N ARG A 147 40.92 -52.60 -24.95
CA ARG A 147 40.28 -51.33 -25.35
C ARG A 147 38.95 -51.10 -24.62
N ALA A 148 38.16 -52.15 -24.38
CA ALA A 148 36.93 -52.04 -23.61
C ALA A 148 37.22 -51.63 -22.15
N LEU A 149 38.25 -52.21 -21.52
CA LEU A 149 38.70 -51.83 -20.18
C LEU A 149 39.20 -50.37 -20.14
N GLN A 150 39.97 -49.93 -21.15
CA GLN A 150 40.39 -48.51 -21.26
C GLN A 150 39.18 -47.56 -21.38
N LEU A 151 38.15 -47.93 -22.16
CA LEU A 151 36.92 -47.14 -22.28
C LEU A 151 36.08 -47.13 -20.99
N MET A 152 36.07 -48.22 -20.22
CA MET A 152 35.45 -48.26 -18.88
C MET A 152 36.18 -47.34 -17.90
N GLU A 153 37.51 -47.34 -17.89
CA GLU A 153 38.30 -46.46 -17.02
C GLU A 153 38.13 -44.98 -17.39
N ILE A 154 38.11 -44.64 -18.69
CA ILE A 154 37.79 -43.29 -19.16
C ILE A 154 36.40 -42.86 -18.69
N LYS A 155 35.39 -43.74 -18.77
CA LYS A 155 34.03 -43.46 -18.23
C LYS A 155 34.06 -43.23 -16.71
N ARG A 156 34.81 -44.04 -15.95
CA ARG A 156 34.97 -43.89 -14.49
C ARG A 156 35.61 -42.55 -14.12
N VAL A 157 36.70 -42.17 -14.79
CA VAL A 157 37.39 -40.89 -14.57
C VAL A 157 36.51 -39.70 -14.99
N ASN A 158 35.77 -39.80 -16.09
CA ASN A 158 34.82 -38.77 -16.51
C ASN A 158 33.68 -38.57 -15.48
N ALA A 159 33.15 -39.66 -14.92
CA ALA A 159 32.13 -39.58 -13.85
C ALA A 159 32.68 -38.90 -12.58
N LEU A 160 33.91 -39.23 -12.17
CA LEU A 160 34.57 -38.56 -11.05
C LEU A 160 34.84 -37.07 -11.34
N MET A 161 35.27 -36.71 -12.56
CA MET A 161 35.42 -35.31 -12.95
C MET A 161 34.09 -34.54 -12.93
N ALA A 162 32.98 -35.17 -13.31
CA ALA A 162 31.65 -34.55 -13.20
C ALA A 162 31.25 -34.29 -11.73
N THR A 163 31.47 -35.27 -10.85
CA THR A 163 31.23 -35.11 -9.40
C THR A 163 32.10 -34.00 -8.80
N ILE A 164 33.41 -33.98 -9.10
CA ILE A 164 34.34 -32.95 -8.61
C ILE A 164 33.96 -31.56 -9.12
N ARG A 165 33.54 -31.43 -10.39
CA ARG A 165 33.03 -30.15 -10.93
C ARG A 165 31.75 -29.68 -10.24
N SER A 166 30.82 -30.58 -9.93
CA SER A 166 29.61 -30.24 -9.17
C SER A 166 29.94 -29.83 -7.72
N GLN A 167 30.94 -30.45 -7.10
CA GLN A 167 31.42 -30.06 -5.77
C GLN A 167 32.13 -28.70 -5.82
N LEU A 168 32.99 -28.47 -6.81
CA LEU A 168 33.69 -27.20 -7.01
C LEU A 168 32.70 -26.03 -7.16
N ASN A 169 31.72 -26.16 -8.06
CA ASN A 169 30.68 -25.14 -8.26
C ASN A 169 29.92 -24.82 -6.97
N LYS A 170 29.60 -25.82 -6.15
CA LYS A 170 28.94 -25.62 -4.84
C LYS A 170 29.84 -24.89 -3.84
N TYR A 171 31.14 -25.16 -3.83
CA TYR A 171 32.08 -24.43 -2.99
C TYR A 171 32.33 -23.01 -3.52
N GLU A 172 32.29 -22.78 -4.83
CA GLU A 172 32.35 -21.46 -5.45
C GLU A 172 31.10 -20.63 -5.09
N GLU A 173 29.90 -21.21 -5.18
CA GLU A 173 28.64 -20.61 -4.71
C GLU A 173 28.70 -20.25 -3.21
N GLN A 174 29.15 -21.17 -2.35
CA GLN A 174 29.32 -20.92 -0.91
C GLN A 174 30.36 -19.82 -0.62
N VAL A 175 31.46 -19.75 -1.38
CA VAL A 175 32.46 -18.67 -1.26
C VAL A 175 31.88 -17.34 -1.73
N GLU A 176 31.02 -17.31 -2.75
CA GLU A 176 30.27 -16.10 -3.10
C GLU A 176 29.29 -15.66 -2.02
N GLU A 177 28.53 -16.58 -1.41
CA GLU A 177 27.66 -16.28 -0.28
C GLU A 177 28.45 -15.71 0.90
N CYS A 178 29.54 -16.35 1.31
CA CYS A 178 30.45 -15.83 2.34
C CYS A 178 31.00 -14.44 2.01
N ARG A 179 31.35 -14.16 0.74
CA ARG A 179 31.78 -12.81 0.29
C ARG A 179 30.64 -11.78 0.30
N ARG A 180 29.39 -12.19 0.09
CA ARG A 180 28.21 -11.32 0.22
C ARG A 180 27.94 -11.00 1.70
N TYR A 181 28.02 -12.00 2.57
CA TYR A 181 27.92 -11.81 4.02
C TYR A 181 29.06 -10.96 4.58
N GLN A 182 30.31 -11.17 4.14
CA GLN A 182 31.45 -10.32 4.51
C GLN A 182 31.18 -8.85 4.19
N LYS A 183 30.87 -8.52 2.93
CA LYS A 183 30.54 -7.14 2.52
C LYS A 183 29.38 -6.51 3.29
N PHE A 184 28.39 -7.32 3.66
CA PHE A 184 27.28 -6.87 4.51
C PHE A 184 27.76 -6.56 5.94
N LEU A 185 28.51 -7.47 6.56
CA LEU A 185 29.11 -7.24 7.88
C LEU A 185 30.08 -6.05 7.88
N ASP A 186 30.87 -5.84 6.83
CA ASP A 186 31.74 -4.67 6.65
C ASP A 186 30.93 -3.36 6.61
N SER A 187 29.73 -3.39 6.02
CA SER A 187 28.82 -2.23 5.92
C SER A 187 28.03 -1.94 7.21
N VAL A 188 27.84 -2.94 8.08
CA VAL A 188 27.14 -2.81 9.38
C VAL A 188 28.12 -2.67 10.55
N THR A 189 29.40 -2.99 10.36
CA THR A 189 30.47 -2.78 11.35
C THR A 189 30.65 -1.29 11.62
N PRO A 190 30.57 -0.81 12.87
CA PRO A 190 30.68 0.62 13.19
C PRO A 190 31.99 1.24 12.69
N VAL A 191 31.88 2.39 12.03
CA VAL A 191 33.05 3.10 11.46
C VAL A 191 34.07 3.43 12.53
N GLU A 192 33.65 3.84 13.73
CA GLU A 192 34.54 4.10 14.88
C GLU A 192 35.47 2.92 15.20
N TRP A 193 34.97 1.68 15.10
CA TRP A 193 35.76 0.48 15.33
C TRP A 193 36.74 0.23 14.17
N GLN A 194 36.32 0.45 12.92
CA GLN A 194 37.20 0.40 11.75
C GLN A 194 38.32 1.45 11.86
N GLU A 195 38.03 2.63 12.41
CA GLU A 195 39.03 3.68 12.67
C GLU A 195 40.02 3.27 13.76
N GLN A 196 39.53 2.69 14.86
CA GLN A 196 40.37 2.18 15.95
C GLN A 196 41.32 1.07 15.46
N GLN A 197 40.83 0.12 14.65
CA GLN A 197 41.69 -0.91 14.03
C GLN A 197 42.75 -0.28 13.11
N ARG A 198 42.35 0.68 12.26
CA ARG A 198 43.27 1.41 11.36
C ARG A 198 44.35 2.17 12.14
N GLN A 199 43.98 2.81 13.25
CA GLN A 199 44.92 3.48 14.15
C GLN A 199 45.84 2.50 14.87
N ALA A 200 45.34 1.35 15.32
CA ALA A 200 46.15 0.31 15.96
C ALA A 200 47.17 -0.31 15.00
N LEU A 201 46.78 -0.59 13.75
CA LEU A 201 47.69 -1.03 12.68
C LEU A 201 48.77 0.01 12.39
N LEU A 202 48.40 1.29 12.20
CA LEU A 202 49.35 2.38 12.01
C LEU A 202 50.28 2.57 13.21
N ALA A 203 49.78 2.43 14.45
CA ALA A 203 50.60 2.49 15.65
C ALA A 203 51.62 1.34 15.70
N ARG A 204 51.22 0.12 15.31
CA ARG A 204 52.10 -1.06 15.24
C ARG A 204 53.14 -0.94 14.12
N GLN A 205 52.77 -0.42 12.96
CA GLN A 205 53.69 -0.07 11.87
C GLN A 205 54.71 0.99 12.33
N ASN A 206 54.25 2.07 12.96
CA ASN A 206 55.12 3.12 13.51
C ASN A 206 56.05 2.59 14.60
N GLN A 207 55.59 1.67 15.46
CA GLN A 207 56.43 0.98 16.45
C GLN A 207 57.49 0.08 15.79
N ARG A 208 57.11 -0.72 14.78
CA ARG A 208 58.05 -1.53 13.97
C ARG A 208 59.12 -0.64 13.32
N HIS A 209 58.73 0.48 12.73
CA HIS A 209 59.64 1.42 12.09
C HIS A 209 60.52 2.18 13.09
N ALA A 210 59.98 2.57 14.25
CA ALA A 210 60.76 3.22 15.32
C ALA A 210 61.78 2.26 15.95
N ALA A 211 61.44 0.98 16.13
CA ALA A 211 62.38 -0.05 16.56
C ALA A 211 63.51 -0.25 15.54
N TRP A 212 63.18 -0.34 14.24
CA TRP A 212 64.18 -0.42 13.18
C TRP A 212 65.10 0.82 13.12
N LEU A 213 64.56 2.03 13.31
CA LEU A 213 65.37 3.25 13.44
C LEU A 213 66.31 3.18 14.64
N LEU A 214 65.83 2.73 15.80
CA LEU A 214 66.63 2.57 17.01
C LEU A 214 67.77 1.54 16.82
N ASP A 215 67.51 0.41 16.17
CA ASP A 215 68.53 -0.59 15.83
C ASP A 215 69.57 -0.03 14.85
N CYS A 216 69.13 0.72 13.85
CA CYS A 216 70.01 1.43 12.92
C CYS A 216 70.88 2.49 13.64
N GLU A 217 70.33 3.25 14.57
CA GLU A 217 71.07 4.23 15.37
C GLU A 217 72.04 3.57 16.34
N ALA A 218 71.63 2.49 17.02
CA ALA A 218 72.49 1.70 17.89
C ALA A 218 73.69 1.12 17.12
N LEU A 219 73.48 0.58 15.92
CA LEU A 219 74.55 0.07 15.06
C LEU A 219 75.47 1.19 14.54
N LYS A 220 74.92 2.37 14.20
CA LYS A 220 75.72 3.55 13.82
C LYS A 220 76.56 4.06 14.99
N LYS A 221 75.99 4.09 16.20
CA LYS A 221 76.71 4.44 17.43
C LYS A 221 77.80 3.43 17.74
N GLN A 222 77.52 2.13 17.68
CA GLN A 222 78.54 1.07 17.88
C GLN A 222 79.71 1.23 16.89
N LYS A 223 79.42 1.57 15.63
CA LYS A 223 80.43 1.89 14.59
C LYS A 223 81.18 3.20 14.81
N GLN A 224 80.63 4.15 15.58
CA GLN A 224 81.33 5.37 16.01
C GLN A 224 82.18 5.10 17.26
N ASP A 225 81.63 4.45 18.28
CA ASP A 225 82.33 4.10 19.52
C ASP A 225 83.55 3.20 19.25
N ALA A 226 83.45 2.23 18.33
CA ALA A 226 84.59 1.40 17.90
C ALA A 226 85.69 2.21 17.17
N LYS A 227 85.32 3.23 16.38
CA LYS A 227 86.29 4.15 15.76
C LYS A 227 86.95 5.04 16.81
N GLY A 228 86.17 5.54 17.78
CA GLY A 228 86.65 6.33 18.90
C GLY A 228 87.60 5.54 19.81
N ALA A 229 87.31 4.27 20.09
CA ALA A 229 88.17 3.37 20.86
C ALA A 229 89.53 3.15 20.16
N LYS A 230 89.52 2.88 18.84
CA LYS A 230 90.75 2.78 18.05
C LYS A 230 91.55 4.10 18.07
N ALA A 231 90.88 5.23 17.85
CA ALA A 231 91.53 6.55 17.89
C ALA A 231 92.12 6.89 19.27
N ARG A 232 91.49 6.45 20.37
CA ARG A 232 92.06 6.57 21.73
C ARG A 232 93.29 5.70 21.90
N ALA A 233 93.27 4.44 21.49
CA ALA A 233 94.45 3.57 21.54
C ALA A 233 95.63 4.13 20.70
N GLU A 234 95.33 4.74 19.54
CA GLU A 234 96.32 5.44 18.71
C GLU A 234 96.88 6.71 19.38
N GLN A 235 96.05 7.45 20.14
CA GLN A 235 96.50 8.59 20.96
C GLN A 235 97.30 8.16 22.19
N GLU A 236 96.90 7.09 22.86
CA GLU A 236 97.59 6.51 24.01
C GLU A 236 99.01 6.06 23.59
N PHE A 237 99.13 5.33 22.47
CA PHE A 237 100.41 4.95 21.87
C PHE A 237 101.28 6.18 21.52
N ALA A 238 100.69 7.22 20.93
CA ALA A 238 101.40 8.47 20.63
C ALA A 238 101.80 9.28 21.88
N SER A 239 101.21 8.99 23.04
CA SER A 239 101.49 9.67 24.33
C SER A 239 102.44 8.89 25.24
N ALA A 240 102.69 7.62 24.96
CA ALA A 240 103.50 6.71 25.77
C ALA A 240 104.94 7.22 25.94
N ARG A 241 105.51 7.02 27.14
CA ARG A 241 106.87 7.49 27.49
C ARG A 241 107.83 6.36 27.84
N THR A 242 107.33 5.15 28.04
CA THR A 242 108.10 3.94 28.31
C THR A 242 107.77 2.83 27.29
N GLN A 243 108.70 1.90 27.09
CA GLN A 243 108.52 0.80 26.14
C GLN A 243 107.32 -0.11 26.51
N GLN A 244 107.09 -0.36 27.79
CA GLN A 244 105.97 -1.19 28.27
C GLN A 244 104.60 -0.54 28.06
N GLU A 245 104.52 0.80 28.10
CA GLU A 245 103.30 1.54 27.72
C GLU A 245 103.05 1.44 26.20
N ALA A 246 104.10 1.59 25.39
CA ALA A 246 104.00 1.48 23.93
C ALA A 246 103.57 0.07 23.48
N GLU A 247 104.18 -1.00 24.02
CA GLU A 247 103.80 -2.39 23.71
C GLU A 247 102.35 -2.71 24.11
N ARG A 248 101.88 -2.20 25.27
CA ARG A 248 100.49 -2.35 25.70
C ARG A 248 99.54 -1.59 24.77
N ALA A 249 99.90 -0.36 24.37
CA ALA A 249 99.08 0.45 23.49
C ALA A 249 99.05 -0.12 22.06
N GLU A 250 100.13 -0.73 21.56
CA GLU A 250 100.15 -1.43 20.27
C GLU A 250 99.21 -2.65 20.27
N GLN A 251 99.20 -3.43 21.36
CA GLN A 251 98.24 -4.52 21.56
C GLN A 251 96.79 -3.98 21.59
N ALA A 252 96.54 -2.88 22.32
CA ALA A 252 95.23 -2.22 22.34
C ALA A 252 94.80 -1.69 20.95
N ILE A 253 95.71 -1.15 20.14
CA ILE A 253 95.43 -0.76 18.75
C ILE A 253 95.05 -1.97 17.91
N LYS A 254 95.78 -3.09 18.05
CA LYS A 254 95.51 -4.33 17.32
C LYS A 254 94.12 -4.91 17.67
N ASP A 255 93.78 -4.95 18.95
CA ASP A 255 92.51 -5.49 19.43
C ASP A 255 91.32 -4.56 19.11
N THR A 256 91.48 -3.24 19.27
CA THR A 256 90.45 -2.26 18.85
C THR A 256 90.28 -2.20 17.34
N ALA A 257 91.34 -2.40 16.55
CA ALA A 257 91.25 -2.53 15.09
C ALA A 257 90.56 -3.83 14.65
N ALA A 258 90.78 -4.94 15.37
CA ALA A 258 90.07 -6.19 15.14
C ALA A 258 88.56 -6.05 15.47
N ALA A 259 88.23 -5.47 16.63
CA ALA A 259 86.86 -5.18 17.03
C ALA A 259 86.15 -4.23 16.05
N LEU A 260 86.82 -3.15 15.62
CA LEU A 260 86.30 -2.21 14.62
C LEU A 260 86.05 -2.91 13.28
N LYS A 261 86.95 -3.80 12.83
CA LYS A 261 86.79 -4.55 11.58
C LYS A 261 85.54 -5.43 11.61
N GLU A 262 85.27 -6.12 12.72
CA GLU A 262 84.08 -6.98 12.83
C GLU A 262 82.79 -6.15 13.00
N ILE A 263 82.81 -5.06 13.77
CA ILE A 263 81.66 -4.14 13.90
C ILE A 263 81.35 -3.42 12.57
N MET A 264 82.35 -3.12 11.74
CA MET A 264 82.13 -2.59 10.39
C MET A 264 81.63 -3.64 9.38
N ARG A 265 81.80 -4.94 9.67
CA ARG A 265 81.27 -6.05 8.86
C ARG A 265 79.77 -6.26 9.06
N LEU A 266 79.20 -5.80 10.19
CA LEU A 266 77.77 -5.87 10.46
C LEU A 266 76.98 -5.00 9.45
N LYS A 267 76.16 -5.64 8.63
CA LYS A 267 75.23 -4.97 7.71
C LYS A 267 74.11 -4.28 8.51
N GLU A 268 73.60 -3.15 8.02
CA GLU A 268 72.41 -2.52 8.61
C GLU A 268 71.17 -3.44 8.45
N PRO A 269 70.26 -3.48 9.44
CA PRO A 269 69.07 -4.31 9.37
C PRO A 269 68.18 -3.87 8.19
N PRO A 270 67.55 -4.83 7.47
CA PRO A 270 66.65 -4.48 6.37
C PRO A 270 65.48 -3.65 6.90
N ALA A 271 65.09 -2.62 6.15
CA ALA A 271 63.90 -1.82 6.48
C ALA A 271 62.64 -2.71 6.48
N PRO A 272 61.66 -2.43 7.36
CA PRO A 272 60.37 -3.13 7.34
C PRO A 272 59.72 -2.98 5.96
N ALA A 273 59.37 -4.09 5.33
CA ALA A 273 58.92 -4.09 3.94
C ALA A 273 57.50 -3.49 3.82
N PRO A 274 57.27 -2.53 2.92
CA PRO A 274 55.94 -1.97 2.71
C PRO A 274 55.01 -3.00 2.07
N GLY A 275 53.91 -3.35 2.74
CA GLY A 275 52.83 -4.18 2.19
C GLY A 275 52.53 -5.49 2.94
N VAL A 276 53.46 -6.03 3.73
CA VAL A 276 53.28 -7.30 4.48
C VAL A 276 52.19 -7.21 5.57
N GLU A 277 51.63 -6.03 5.80
CA GLU A 277 50.65 -5.73 6.85
C GLU A 277 49.20 -5.70 6.33
N GLN A 278 48.98 -5.93 5.03
CA GLN A 278 47.63 -6.16 4.47
C GLN A 278 47.09 -7.56 4.78
N GLU A 279 47.97 -8.51 5.14
CA GLU A 279 47.64 -9.90 5.45
C GLU A 279 47.43 -10.16 6.96
N GLU A 280 47.75 -9.19 7.83
CA GLU A 280 47.38 -9.25 9.26
C GLU A 280 45.91 -8.80 9.43
N GLU A 281 44.97 -9.60 8.91
CA GLU A 281 43.53 -9.40 9.07
C GLU A 281 43.17 -9.24 10.56
N GLY A 282 42.60 -8.08 10.91
CA GLY A 282 42.21 -7.78 12.29
C GLY A 282 41.08 -8.69 12.78
N PRO A 283 40.97 -8.94 14.09
CA PRO A 283 39.89 -9.76 14.65
C PRO A 283 38.53 -9.13 14.30
N MET A 284 37.60 -9.90 13.75
CA MET A 284 36.29 -9.38 13.33
C MET A 284 35.49 -8.78 14.50
N TYR A 285 34.70 -7.74 14.21
CA TYR A 285 33.79 -7.10 15.16
C TYR A 285 32.70 -8.07 15.65
N PHE A 286 32.07 -8.79 14.73
CA PHE A 286 31.04 -9.80 15.03
C PHE A 286 31.68 -11.17 15.30
N GLN A 287 31.73 -11.57 16.58
CA GLN A 287 32.37 -12.81 17.02
C GLN A 287 31.37 -13.94 17.35
N ASP A 288 30.15 -13.58 17.77
CA ASP A 288 28.99 -14.49 17.89
C ASP A 288 27.93 -14.06 16.86
N PRO A 289 27.42 -14.95 15.99
CA PRO A 289 26.29 -14.68 15.10
C PRO A 289 25.06 -14.07 15.80
N ARG A 290 24.87 -14.32 17.09
CA ARG A 290 23.79 -13.74 17.90
C ARG A 290 23.93 -12.24 18.14
N THR A 291 25.16 -11.70 18.18
CA THR A 291 25.40 -10.29 18.49
C THR A 291 24.71 -9.36 17.49
N LEU A 292 24.72 -9.69 16.20
CA LEU A 292 24.04 -8.90 15.18
C LEU A 292 22.51 -8.93 15.33
N LEU A 293 21.94 -10.11 15.63
CA LEU A 293 20.50 -10.25 15.89
C LEU A 293 20.07 -9.49 17.16
N GLN A 294 20.91 -9.49 18.19
CA GLN A 294 20.67 -8.71 19.41
C GLN A 294 20.72 -7.20 19.15
N ILE A 295 21.64 -6.71 18.30
CA ILE A 295 21.70 -5.31 17.90
C ILE A 295 20.44 -4.92 17.12
N TYR A 296 19.97 -5.76 16.18
CA TYR A 296 18.71 -5.50 15.48
C TYR A 296 17.50 -5.49 16.43
N ALA A 297 17.38 -6.45 17.35
CA ALA A 297 16.32 -6.46 18.34
C ALA A 297 16.34 -5.20 19.23
N GLN A 298 17.53 -4.74 19.65
CA GLN A 298 17.67 -3.50 20.42
C GLN A 298 17.31 -2.25 19.61
N LEU A 299 17.61 -2.23 18.30
CA LEU A 299 17.17 -1.16 17.40
C LEU A 299 15.66 -1.21 17.15
N GLU A 300 15.04 -2.39 17.08
CA GLU A 300 13.58 -2.54 17.00
C GLU A 300 12.89 -2.06 18.28
N GLU A 301 13.40 -2.44 19.45
CA GLU A 301 12.94 -1.93 20.76
C GLU A 301 13.09 -0.40 20.87
N GLN A 302 14.23 0.16 20.45
CA GLN A 302 14.46 1.62 20.46
C GLN A 302 13.55 2.36 19.48
N ASN A 303 13.37 1.83 18.26
CA ASN A 303 12.46 2.43 17.27
C ASN A 303 11.00 2.38 17.75
N LEU A 304 10.57 1.27 18.36
CA LEU A 304 9.23 1.15 18.95
C LEU A 304 9.04 2.15 20.10
N PHE A 305 10.03 2.31 20.98
CA PHE A 305 10.01 3.31 22.04
C PHE A 305 9.96 4.74 21.51
N LEU A 306 10.70 5.06 20.45
CA LEU A 306 10.65 6.38 19.79
C LEU A 306 9.29 6.64 19.12
N ILE A 307 8.68 5.62 18.50
CA ILE A 307 7.32 5.72 17.93
C ILE A 307 6.28 5.95 19.04
N GLN A 308 6.36 5.22 20.16
CA GLN A 308 5.47 5.42 21.30
C GLN A 308 5.64 6.82 21.89
N ASN A 309 6.87 7.29 22.11
CA ASN A 309 7.14 8.62 22.63
C ASN A 309 6.64 9.74 21.70
N ALA A 310 6.77 9.54 20.38
CA ALA A 310 6.20 10.44 19.39
C ALA A 310 4.66 10.49 19.49
N GLN A 311 3.99 9.35 19.61
CA GLN A 311 2.53 9.25 19.78
C GLN A 311 2.05 9.91 21.09
N GLU A 312 2.71 9.64 22.22
CA GLU A 312 2.43 10.29 23.51
C GLU A 312 2.60 11.82 23.42
N SER A 313 3.61 12.29 22.69
CA SER A 313 3.84 13.72 22.46
C SER A 313 2.80 14.35 21.53
N GLU A 314 2.28 13.60 20.55
CA GLU A 314 1.24 14.05 19.62
C GLU A 314 -0.13 14.09 20.32
N GLU A 315 -0.47 13.09 21.14
CA GLU A 315 -1.69 13.08 21.96
C GLU A 315 -1.70 14.27 22.94
N ALA A 316 -0.60 14.51 23.67
CA ALA A 316 -0.48 15.66 24.57
C ALA A 316 -0.62 17.01 23.83
N LEU A 317 -0.15 17.08 22.58
CA LEU A 317 -0.24 18.27 21.73
C LEU A 317 -1.66 18.45 21.16
N GLU A 318 -2.36 17.38 20.79
CA GLU A 318 -3.79 17.43 20.44
C GLU A 318 -4.66 17.81 21.66
N GLU A 319 -4.41 17.24 22.84
CA GLU A 319 -5.14 17.61 24.06
C GLU A 319 -4.95 19.10 24.38
N LEU A 320 -3.73 19.64 24.23
CA LEU A 320 -3.45 21.06 24.36
C LEU A 320 -4.14 21.90 23.26
N ARG A 321 -4.19 21.44 22.01
CA ARG A 321 -4.97 22.08 20.93
C ARG A 321 -6.47 22.05 21.21
N ALA A 322 -7.01 20.98 21.79
CA ALA A 322 -8.42 20.87 22.17
C ALA A 322 -8.76 21.84 23.31
N LYS A 323 -7.93 21.88 24.37
CA LYS A 323 -8.02 22.87 25.44
C LYS A 323 -7.96 24.30 24.90
N PHE A 324 -7.00 24.60 24.02
CA PHE A 324 -6.88 25.92 23.40
C PHE A 324 -8.13 26.30 22.60
N ARG A 325 -8.63 25.41 21.72
CA ARG A 325 -9.88 25.62 20.95
C ARG A 325 -11.05 25.98 21.88
N SER A 326 -11.31 25.16 22.90
CA SER A 326 -12.39 25.40 23.86
C SER A 326 -12.21 26.70 24.66
N THR A 327 -10.99 27.03 25.11
CA THR A 327 -10.75 28.31 25.80
C THR A 327 -10.94 29.51 24.89
N LYS A 328 -10.58 29.39 23.61
CA LYS A 328 -10.79 30.45 22.62
C LYS A 328 -12.27 30.65 22.34
N GLU A 329 -13.03 29.59 22.06
CA GLU A 329 -14.48 29.66 21.82
C GLU A 329 -15.22 30.33 22.99
N ARG A 330 -14.85 30.00 24.24
CA ARG A 330 -15.37 30.68 25.43
C ARG A 330 -15.01 32.17 25.46
N MET A 331 -13.76 32.53 25.21
CA MET A 331 -13.29 33.92 25.24
C MET A 331 -13.86 34.77 24.10
N ASP A 332 -14.03 34.20 22.90
CA ASP A 332 -14.66 34.84 21.76
C ASP A 332 -16.16 35.07 22.05
N GLY A 333 -16.86 34.06 22.59
CA GLY A 333 -18.26 34.19 23.02
C GLY A 333 -18.48 35.22 24.14
N GLU A 334 -17.58 35.27 25.13
CA GLU A 334 -17.55 36.32 26.17
C GLU A 334 -17.31 37.71 25.56
N SER A 335 -16.38 37.81 24.60
CA SER A 335 -16.07 39.05 23.88
C SER A 335 -17.25 39.53 23.03
N GLU A 336 -17.95 38.65 22.32
CA GLU A 336 -19.18 38.95 21.59
C GLU A 336 -20.33 39.32 22.52
N GLY A 337 -20.42 38.69 23.70
CA GLY A 337 -21.38 39.04 24.75
C GLY A 337 -21.16 40.46 25.26
N LEU A 338 -19.90 40.84 25.51
CA LEU A 338 -19.53 42.21 25.90
C LEU A 338 -19.76 43.22 24.77
N ARG A 339 -19.38 42.90 23.51
CA ARG A 339 -19.65 43.76 22.34
C ARG A 339 -21.14 44.04 22.16
N ARG A 340 -22.01 43.03 22.32
CA ARG A 340 -23.48 43.20 22.28
C ARG A 340 -24.00 44.07 23.44
N GLN A 341 -23.40 43.96 24.63
CA GLN A 341 -23.75 44.83 25.76
C GLN A 341 -23.32 46.28 25.52
N VAL A 342 -22.12 46.51 24.98
CA VAL A 342 -21.63 47.85 24.57
C VAL A 342 -22.56 48.46 23.52
N ALA A 343 -22.83 47.77 22.42
CA ALA A 343 -23.73 48.26 21.37
C ALA A 343 -25.15 48.59 21.89
N ARG A 344 -25.69 47.78 22.82
CA ARG A 344 -26.98 48.08 23.47
C ARG A 344 -26.90 49.33 24.35
N LEU A 345 -25.81 49.53 25.09
CA LEU A 345 -25.61 50.72 25.91
C LEU A 345 -25.41 51.96 25.03
N GLU A 346 -24.66 51.87 23.93
CA GLU A 346 -24.48 52.93 22.93
C GLU A 346 -25.82 53.34 22.31
N LEU A 347 -26.65 52.39 21.87
CA LEU A 347 -28.01 52.66 21.38
C LEU A 347 -28.92 53.28 22.46
N THR A 348 -28.78 52.85 23.72
CA THR A 348 -29.54 53.43 24.84
C THR A 348 -29.11 54.87 25.11
N ILE A 349 -27.80 55.14 25.09
CA ILE A 349 -27.24 56.49 25.24
C ILE A 349 -27.67 57.38 24.08
N GLN A 350 -27.67 56.89 22.84
CA GLN A 350 -28.18 57.61 21.67
C GLN A 350 -29.67 57.97 21.84
N ALA A 351 -30.52 57.01 22.20
CA ALA A 351 -31.95 57.27 22.42
C ALA A 351 -32.20 58.27 23.57
N GLU A 352 -31.45 58.21 24.68
CA GLU A 352 -31.56 59.21 25.76
C GLU A 352 -30.97 60.58 25.37
N MET A 353 -29.93 60.63 24.53
CA MET A 353 -29.41 61.89 23.97
C MET A 353 -30.40 62.52 22.99
N GLU A 354 -31.08 61.73 22.16
CA GLU A 354 -32.13 62.20 21.25
C GLU A 354 -33.36 62.69 22.02
N LYS A 355 -33.84 61.94 23.01
CA LYS A 355 -34.89 62.42 23.95
C LYS A 355 -34.45 63.70 24.65
N GLY A 356 -33.21 63.77 25.12
CA GLY A 356 -32.62 64.97 25.75
C GLY A 356 -32.62 66.16 24.80
N LYS A 357 -32.26 65.97 23.52
CA LYS A 357 -32.31 66.99 22.48
C LYS A 357 -33.74 67.43 22.16
N VAL A 358 -34.69 66.52 22.02
CA VAL A 358 -36.11 66.84 21.79
C VAL A 358 -36.72 67.58 22.99
N LEU A 359 -36.37 67.18 24.22
CA LEU A 359 -36.80 67.88 25.44
C LEU A 359 -36.13 69.26 25.56
N GLN A 360 -34.87 69.41 25.15
CA GLN A 360 -34.18 70.69 25.09
C GLN A 360 -34.81 71.62 24.03
N GLU A 361 -35.09 71.11 22.83
CA GLU A 361 -35.75 71.85 21.75
C GLU A 361 -37.17 72.26 22.16
N ARG A 362 -37.93 71.35 22.79
CA ARG A 362 -39.25 71.68 23.34
C ARG A 362 -39.19 72.65 24.51
N ALA A 363 -38.15 72.61 25.34
CA ALA A 363 -37.94 73.59 26.41
C ALA A 363 -37.54 74.96 25.84
N GLN A 364 -36.74 75.01 24.77
CA GLN A 364 -36.40 76.23 24.04
C GLN A 364 -37.62 76.82 23.34
N GLN A 365 -38.43 76.00 22.66
CA GLN A 365 -39.71 76.42 22.06
C GLN A 365 -40.71 76.91 23.12
N ASN A 366 -40.86 76.19 24.24
CA ASN A 366 -41.69 76.66 25.35
C ASN A 366 -41.16 77.97 25.97
N PHE A 367 -39.84 78.20 25.97
CA PHE A 367 -39.23 79.45 26.43
C PHE A 367 -39.45 80.60 25.43
N GLU A 368 -39.35 80.35 24.11
CA GLU A 368 -39.71 81.32 23.07
C GLU A 368 -41.21 81.65 23.07
N VAL A 369 -42.09 80.65 23.28
CA VAL A 369 -43.54 80.86 23.45
C VAL A 369 -43.85 81.59 24.76
N SER A 370 -43.12 81.31 25.85
CA SER A 370 -43.22 82.07 27.10
C SER A 370 -42.74 83.53 26.97
N MET A 371 -41.93 83.83 25.95
CA MET A 371 -41.50 85.18 25.55
C MET A 371 -42.33 85.73 24.36
N GLY A 372 -43.29 84.96 23.83
CA GLY A 372 -43.97 85.17 22.55
C GLY A 372 -45.50 85.20 22.69
N ILE A 373 -46.06 86.40 22.76
CA ILE A 373 -47.47 86.67 23.08
C ILE A 373 -48.45 86.02 22.08
N SER A 374 -49.15 84.95 22.49
CA SER A 374 -50.42 84.45 21.90
C SER A 374 -51.09 83.46 22.87
N ALA A 375 -52.21 83.76 23.55
CA ALA A 375 -53.57 84.04 23.06
C ALA A 375 -54.42 82.81 22.65
N HIS A 376 -54.27 81.67 23.35
CA HIS A 376 -55.27 80.59 23.37
C HIS A 376 -55.39 79.88 24.74
N GLU A 377 -56.02 80.56 25.70
CA GLU A 377 -56.61 79.86 26.85
C GLU A 377 -57.98 79.28 26.42
N VAL A 378 -58.08 77.95 26.39
CA VAL A 378 -59.40 77.28 26.36
C VAL A 378 -60.05 77.51 27.72
N THR A 379 -61.24 78.10 27.77
CA THR A 379 -61.86 78.43 29.05
C THR A 379 -62.43 77.19 29.71
N LEU A 380 -62.32 77.09 31.03
CA LEU A 380 -62.79 75.93 31.80
C LEU A 380 -64.30 75.69 31.63
N ASP A 381 -65.06 76.74 31.32
CA ASP A 381 -66.50 76.66 31.05
C ASP A 381 -66.80 75.88 29.77
N GLN A 382 -66.03 76.08 28.69
CA GLN A 382 -66.18 75.33 27.43
C GLN A 382 -65.94 73.83 27.65
N LEU A 383 -64.90 73.50 28.43
CA LEU A 383 -64.59 72.12 28.79
C LEU A 383 -65.69 71.50 29.67
N ALA A 384 -66.31 72.28 30.56
CA ALA A 384 -67.44 71.81 31.38
C ALA A 384 -68.69 71.51 30.55
N ASP A 385 -69.01 72.34 29.54
CA ASP A 385 -70.12 72.11 28.62
C ASP A 385 -69.89 70.87 27.74
N GLU A 386 -68.68 70.68 27.19
CA GLU A 386 -68.32 69.48 26.42
C GLU A 386 -68.39 68.19 27.28
N ILE A 387 -67.85 68.22 28.50
CA ILE A 387 -67.97 67.09 29.45
C ILE A 387 -69.43 66.79 29.76
N ALA A 388 -70.26 67.82 29.96
CA ALA A 388 -71.69 67.64 30.22
C ALA A 388 -72.44 67.08 29.00
N GLU A 389 -71.98 67.31 27.76
CA GLU A 389 -72.55 66.65 26.56
C GLU A 389 -72.10 65.18 26.46
N VAL A 390 -70.81 64.89 26.70
CA VAL A 390 -70.30 63.51 26.71
C VAL A 390 -70.99 62.68 27.79
N TYR A 391 -71.25 63.26 28.97
CA TYR A 391 -71.96 62.61 30.06
C TYR A 391 -73.38 62.16 29.66
N GLU A 392 -74.14 63.03 28.99
CA GLU A 392 -75.48 62.71 28.46
C GLU A 392 -75.41 61.66 27.34
N ARG A 393 -74.43 61.77 26.42
CA ARG A 393 -74.17 60.79 25.35
C ARG A 393 -73.75 59.40 25.89
N CYS A 394 -73.12 59.34 27.06
CA CYS A 394 -72.79 58.09 27.76
C CYS A 394 -73.99 57.43 28.45
N GLY A 395 -75.20 58.02 28.36
CA GLY A 395 -76.43 57.47 28.91
C GLY A 395 -76.61 57.73 30.41
N PHE A 396 -76.09 58.86 30.91
CA PHE A 396 -76.34 59.34 32.26
C PHE A 396 -77.28 60.55 32.25
N ASP A 397 -78.21 60.60 33.20
CA ASP A 397 -79.11 61.75 33.37
C ASP A 397 -78.34 62.99 33.90
N ARG A 398 -78.68 64.17 33.38
CA ARG A 398 -78.06 65.46 33.76
C ARG A 398 -78.58 65.99 35.11
N ASP A 399 -78.25 65.28 36.19
CA ASP A 399 -78.51 65.70 37.56
C ASP A 399 -77.62 66.89 37.97
N ALA A 400 -78.24 68.02 38.34
CA ALA A 400 -77.56 69.26 38.75
C ALA A 400 -76.78 69.17 40.08
N THR A 401 -76.73 67.99 40.69
CA THR A 401 -75.91 67.66 41.88
C THR A 401 -74.54 67.05 41.51
N VAL A 402 -74.33 66.65 40.26
CA VAL A 402 -73.11 66.00 39.79
C VAL A 402 -72.12 67.07 39.31
N THR A 403 -70.96 67.18 39.97
CA THR A 403 -69.88 68.10 39.57
C THR A 403 -69.13 67.59 38.33
N THR A 404 -68.44 68.48 37.61
CA THR A 404 -67.66 68.12 36.40
C THR A 404 -66.64 67.01 36.64
N LEU A 405 -66.01 66.96 37.83
CA LEU A 405 -65.12 65.85 38.21
C LEU A 405 -65.88 64.53 38.39
N GLN A 406 -67.07 64.55 38.97
CA GLN A 406 -67.90 63.35 39.10
C GLN A 406 -68.47 62.88 37.75
N MET A 407 -68.81 63.81 36.85
CA MET A 407 -69.15 63.47 35.45
C MET A 407 -67.97 62.77 34.76
N LEU A 408 -66.74 63.28 34.91
CA LEU A 408 -65.54 62.62 34.40
C LEU A 408 -65.32 61.23 35.00
N THR A 409 -65.39 61.05 36.32
CA THR A 409 -65.22 59.73 36.96
C THR A 409 -66.31 58.72 36.56
N ASN A 410 -67.54 59.19 36.30
CA ASN A 410 -68.62 58.34 35.80
C ASN A 410 -68.43 57.98 34.31
N ILE A 411 -67.86 58.88 33.49
CA ILE A 411 -67.45 58.58 32.11
C ILE A 411 -66.27 57.58 32.12
N GLU A 412 -65.28 57.78 32.99
CA GLU A 412 -64.09 56.95 33.15
C GLU A 412 -64.46 55.51 33.53
N THR A 413 -65.26 55.33 34.58
CA THR A 413 -65.76 53.99 34.98
C THR A 413 -66.64 53.35 33.91
N ARG A 414 -67.46 54.10 33.16
CA ARG A 414 -68.21 53.58 32.00
C ARG A 414 -67.29 53.18 30.84
N LEU A 415 -66.17 53.87 30.64
CA LEU A 415 -65.16 53.49 29.64
C LEU A 415 -64.41 52.22 30.07
N GLU A 416 -64.08 52.06 31.36
CA GLU A 416 -63.53 50.81 31.90
C GLU A 416 -64.50 49.63 31.74
N GLU A 417 -65.80 49.82 31.97
CA GLU A 417 -66.84 48.83 31.65
C GLU A 417 -66.83 48.45 30.16
N TYR A 418 -66.77 49.42 29.24
CA TYR A 418 -66.73 49.13 27.81
C TYR A 418 -65.42 48.47 27.34
N LEU A 419 -64.28 48.83 27.93
CA LEU A 419 -62.98 48.21 27.62
C LEU A 419 -62.92 46.77 28.12
N THR A 420 -63.37 46.50 29.34
CA THR A 420 -63.43 45.12 29.88
C THR A 420 -64.47 44.26 29.14
N LEU A 421 -65.56 44.83 28.63
CA LEU A 421 -66.48 44.14 27.72
C LEU A 421 -65.88 43.89 26.32
N ALA A 422 -64.98 44.76 25.84
CA ALA A 422 -64.26 44.57 24.58
C ALA A 422 -63.21 43.44 24.69
N ASP A 423 -62.44 43.38 25.78
CA ASP A 423 -61.45 42.32 26.03
C ASP A 423 -62.08 40.91 26.10
N VAL A 424 -63.34 40.82 26.53
CA VAL A 424 -64.09 39.56 26.68
C VAL A 424 -64.98 39.26 25.44
N LEU A 425 -64.98 40.14 24.42
CA LEU A 425 -65.87 40.01 23.26
C LEU A 425 -65.52 38.78 22.40
N PRO A 426 -66.44 37.84 22.15
CA PRO A 426 -66.12 36.62 21.40
C PRO A 426 -65.69 36.91 19.96
N LEU A 427 -64.50 36.43 19.57
CA LEU A 427 -63.92 36.62 18.24
C LEU A 427 -64.85 36.25 17.08
N ASP A 428 -65.67 35.19 17.22
CA ASP A 428 -66.65 34.79 16.20
C ASP A 428 -67.77 35.84 16.01
N MET A 429 -68.17 36.58 17.05
CA MET A 429 -69.11 37.70 16.92
C MET A 429 -68.46 38.90 16.23
N VAL A 430 -67.18 39.17 16.49
CA VAL A 430 -66.42 40.21 15.78
C VAL A 430 -66.29 39.83 14.30
N GLU A 431 -65.79 38.64 14.00
CA GLU A 431 -65.67 38.14 12.63
C GLU A 431 -67.01 38.14 11.89
N ASN A 432 -68.12 37.74 12.51
CA ASN A 432 -69.42 37.71 11.84
C ASN A 432 -70.04 39.11 11.64
N THR A 433 -69.77 40.07 12.53
CA THR A 433 -70.18 41.47 12.32
C THR A 433 -69.30 42.18 11.28
N GLU A 434 -67.99 41.92 11.23
CA GLU A 434 -67.13 42.36 10.13
C GLU A 434 -67.56 41.76 8.78
N LYS A 435 -67.79 40.44 8.72
CA LYS A 435 -68.33 39.75 7.53
C LYS A 435 -69.72 40.27 7.13
N SER A 436 -70.47 40.91 8.02
CA SER A 436 -71.71 41.62 7.67
C SER A 436 -71.40 43.00 7.10
N ARG A 437 -70.67 43.86 7.82
CA ARG A 437 -70.33 45.22 7.37
C ARG A 437 -69.58 45.23 6.04
N GLU A 438 -68.77 44.21 5.76
CA GLU A 438 -68.07 44.02 4.49
C GLU A 438 -69.00 43.54 3.36
N LYS A 439 -70.06 42.77 3.66
CA LYS A 439 -71.14 42.53 2.69
C LYS A 439 -71.91 43.82 2.41
N ASP A 440 -72.22 44.60 3.44
CA ASP A 440 -72.97 45.85 3.33
C ASP A 440 -72.19 46.88 2.49
N ARG A 441 -70.88 47.04 2.74
CA ARG A 441 -69.98 47.83 1.88
C ARG A 441 -70.01 47.36 0.43
N ARG A 442 -69.83 46.06 0.20
CA ARG A 442 -69.90 45.46 -1.16
C ARG A 442 -71.28 45.63 -1.79
N GLN A 443 -72.36 45.70 -1.02
CA GLN A 443 -73.70 45.96 -1.51
C GLN A 443 -73.85 47.42 -1.94
N VAL A 444 -73.45 48.39 -1.10
CA VAL A 444 -73.46 49.82 -1.46
C VAL A 444 -72.68 50.07 -2.76
N THR A 445 -71.43 49.58 -2.86
CA THR A 445 -70.63 49.76 -4.09
C THR A 445 -71.22 49.05 -5.33
N ARG A 446 -72.00 47.98 -5.14
CA ARG A 446 -72.76 47.35 -6.25
C ARG A 446 -73.97 48.19 -6.64
N GLU A 447 -74.70 48.72 -5.67
CA GLU A 447 -75.88 49.58 -5.89
C GLU A 447 -75.48 50.90 -6.56
N GLU A 448 -74.39 51.54 -6.12
CA GLU A 448 -73.77 52.70 -6.78
C GLU A 448 -73.40 52.39 -8.24
N LYS A 449 -72.76 51.24 -8.49
CA LYS A 449 -72.34 50.84 -9.85
C LYS A 449 -73.54 50.48 -10.75
N ILE A 450 -74.62 49.93 -10.19
CA ILE A 450 -75.88 49.69 -10.89
C ILE A 450 -76.58 51.02 -11.18
N LEU A 451 -76.56 51.98 -10.24
CA LEU A 451 -77.12 53.32 -10.41
C LEU A 451 -76.38 54.08 -11.52
N GLN A 452 -75.05 54.09 -11.52
CA GLN A 452 -74.23 54.68 -12.59
C GLN A 452 -74.55 54.07 -13.96
N GLN A 453 -74.67 52.73 -14.06
CA GLN A 453 -75.07 52.07 -15.30
C GLN A 453 -76.50 52.43 -15.74
N LYS A 454 -77.42 52.65 -14.79
CA LYS A 454 -78.79 53.10 -15.06
C LYS A 454 -78.83 54.55 -15.51
N GLU A 455 -78.09 55.45 -14.88
CA GLU A 455 -77.94 56.86 -15.31
C GLU A 455 -77.28 56.97 -16.68
N GLU A 456 -76.24 56.17 -16.96
CA GLU A 456 -75.68 56.04 -18.30
C GLU A 456 -76.72 55.56 -19.31
N HIS A 457 -77.52 54.54 -18.97
CA HIS A 457 -78.57 54.04 -19.86
C HIS A 457 -79.66 55.08 -20.11
N GLU A 458 -80.15 55.75 -19.06
CA GLU A 458 -81.13 56.83 -19.15
C GLU A 458 -80.59 58.03 -19.94
N SER A 459 -79.31 58.37 -19.78
CA SER A 459 -78.63 59.40 -20.57
C SER A 459 -78.54 59.01 -22.05
N ARG A 460 -78.15 57.76 -22.35
CA ARG A 460 -78.14 57.21 -23.73
C ARG A 460 -79.55 57.23 -24.35
N VAL A 461 -80.57 56.82 -23.60
CA VAL A 461 -81.99 56.82 -24.03
C VAL A 461 -82.50 58.25 -24.24
N LYS A 462 -82.26 59.15 -23.28
CA LYS A 462 -82.65 60.58 -23.37
C LYS A 462 -82.00 61.24 -24.58
N ARG A 463 -80.72 60.98 -24.84
CA ARG A 463 -79.98 61.49 -26.01
C ARG A 463 -80.44 60.86 -27.34
N ALA A 464 -80.94 59.62 -27.31
CA ALA A 464 -81.58 58.99 -28.47
C ALA A 464 -82.99 59.56 -28.74
N LEU A 465 -83.76 59.84 -27.67
CA LEU A 465 -85.09 60.44 -27.73
C LEU A 465 -85.02 61.91 -28.17
N GLU A 466 -84.05 62.67 -27.65
CA GLU A 466 -83.70 64.02 -28.12
C GLU A 466 -83.30 64.01 -29.61
N ARG A 467 -82.48 63.04 -30.04
CA ARG A 467 -82.16 62.86 -31.47
C ARG A 467 -83.37 62.51 -32.33
N ALA A 468 -84.37 61.82 -31.78
CA ALA A 468 -85.62 61.49 -32.47
C ALA A 468 -86.63 62.65 -32.49
N ALA A 469 -86.63 63.50 -31.46
CA ALA A 469 -87.44 64.72 -31.36
C ALA A 469 -86.83 65.91 -32.13
N ALA A 470 -85.51 65.91 -32.34
CA ALA A 470 -84.82 66.90 -33.15
C ALA A 470 -85.40 66.93 -34.57
N PRO A 471 -85.78 68.11 -35.11
CA PRO A 471 -86.47 68.19 -36.39
C PRO A 471 -85.61 67.64 -37.52
N VAL A 472 -86.11 66.60 -38.19
CA VAL A 472 -85.39 65.90 -39.27
C VAL A 472 -85.19 66.83 -40.46
N PHE A 473 -84.01 67.47 -40.51
CA PHE A 473 -83.64 68.37 -41.59
C PHE A 473 -83.44 67.59 -42.90
N LYS A 474 -84.49 67.54 -43.71
CA LYS A 474 -84.49 66.97 -45.05
C LYS A 474 -83.54 67.79 -45.93
N LYS A 475 -82.32 67.30 -46.16
CA LYS A 475 -81.32 67.96 -47.01
C LYS A 475 -81.85 68.11 -48.45
N THR A 476 -82.30 69.32 -48.79
CA THR A 476 -82.86 69.64 -50.12
C THR A 476 -81.75 69.89 -51.14
N GLY A 477 -81.37 68.85 -51.88
CA GLY A 477 -80.38 68.92 -52.95
C GLY A 477 -79.73 67.56 -53.21
N LYS A 478 -79.15 67.35 -54.39
CA LYS A 478 -78.33 66.16 -54.67
C LYS A 478 -77.07 66.22 -53.79
N PRO A 479 -76.79 65.22 -52.94
CA PRO A 479 -75.56 65.20 -52.15
C PRO A 479 -74.32 65.18 -53.05
N VAL A 480 -73.32 66.01 -52.74
CA VAL A 480 -72.01 65.94 -53.41
C VAL A 480 -71.32 64.65 -52.98
N MET A 481 -71.25 63.67 -53.89
CA MET A 481 -70.53 62.42 -53.64
C MET A 481 -69.02 62.64 -53.79
N PHE A 482 -68.36 62.89 -52.66
CA PHE A 482 -66.91 62.72 -52.57
C PHE A 482 -66.57 61.24 -52.79
N ARG A 483 -65.55 60.98 -53.60
CA ARG A 483 -65.06 59.61 -53.86
C ARG A 483 -64.41 59.06 -52.58
N SER A 484 -64.64 57.78 -52.29
CA SER A 484 -64.04 57.10 -51.14
C SER A 484 -62.51 57.15 -51.19
N GLN A 485 -61.88 57.66 -50.13
CA GLN A 485 -60.44 57.49 -49.94
C GLN A 485 -60.13 56.01 -49.61
N PRO A 486 -58.95 55.48 -50.01
CA PRO A 486 -58.56 54.11 -49.68
C PRO A 486 -58.48 53.87 -48.16
N THR A 487 -58.85 52.66 -47.73
CA THR A 487 -58.76 52.28 -46.31
C THR A 487 -57.30 52.09 -45.88
N HIS A 488 -56.75 53.05 -45.13
CA HIS A 488 -55.51 52.83 -44.40
C HIS A 488 -55.70 51.71 -43.36
N LYS A 489 -54.85 50.69 -43.40
CA LYS A 489 -54.73 49.73 -42.30
C LYS A 489 -54.14 50.47 -41.10
N LYS A 490 -54.76 50.34 -39.91
CA LYS A 490 -54.12 50.78 -38.67
C LYS A 490 -52.88 49.91 -38.43
N THR A 491 -51.72 50.53 -38.32
CA THR A 491 -50.56 49.92 -37.67
C THR A 491 -50.89 49.78 -36.19
N VAL A 492 -50.69 48.60 -35.61
CA VAL A 492 -50.74 48.44 -34.14
C VAL A 492 -49.46 49.05 -33.58
N GLN A 493 -49.60 50.18 -32.89
CA GLN A 493 -48.57 50.61 -31.94
C GLN A 493 -48.80 49.82 -30.66
N VAL A 494 -47.76 49.13 -30.20
CA VAL A 494 -47.73 48.55 -28.85
C VAL A 494 -47.56 49.71 -27.88
N LEU A 495 -48.56 49.93 -27.03
CA LEU A 495 -48.38 50.75 -25.83
C LEU A 495 -47.63 49.88 -24.83
N THR A 496 -46.58 50.44 -24.24
CA THR A 496 -45.86 49.82 -23.11
C THR A 496 -46.64 50.12 -21.83
N GLU A 497 -47.12 49.08 -21.16
CA GLU A 497 -48.02 49.15 -19.99
C GLU A 497 -47.33 49.68 -18.70
N ASN A 498 -46.14 50.27 -18.81
CA ASN A 498 -45.23 50.56 -17.71
C ASN A 498 -45.33 52.00 -17.14
N GLU A 499 -46.22 52.85 -17.66
CA GLU A 499 -46.37 54.24 -17.17
C GLU A 499 -47.47 54.38 -16.09
N ASP A 500 -48.44 53.47 -16.04
CA ASP A 500 -49.53 53.49 -15.05
C ASP A 500 -49.08 52.87 -13.70
N ASP A 501 -48.35 51.75 -13.71
CA ASP A 501 -47.86 51.04 -12.51
C ASP A 501 -46.99 51.94 -11.60
N ASP A 502 -46.12 52.77 -12.19
CA ASP A 502 -45.28 53.73 -11.45
C ASP A 502 -46.11 54.85 -10.79
N SER A 503 -47.30 55.16 -11.33
CA SER A 503 -48.21 56.17 -10.76
C SER A 503 -48.97 55.64 -9.56
N ASP A 504 -49.46 54.39 -9.64
CA ASP A 504 -50.15 53.73 -8.51
C ASP A 504 -49.17 53.40 -7.36
N LEU A 505 -47.93 53.03 -7.67
CA LEU A 505 -46.88 52.84 -6.65
C LEU A 505 -46.55 54.14 -5.90
N GLN A 506 -46.48 55.28 -6.61
CA GLN A 506 -46.28 56.60 -5.97
C GLN A 506 -47.48 56.99 -5.09
N GLN A 507 -48.71 56.74 -5.54
CA GLN A 507 -49.92 57.00 -4.74
C GLN A 507 -50.01 56.10 -3.49
N PHE A 508 -49.51 54.86 -3.56
CA PHE A 508 -49.42 53.97 -2.40
C PHE A 508 -48.41 54.50 -1.36
N LEU A 509 -47.18 54.80 -1.78
CA LEU A 509 -46.12 55.30 -0.90
C LEU A 509 -46.46 56.65 -0.26
N ALA A 510 -47.17 57.53 -0.98
CA ALA A 510 -47.64 58.80 -0.44
C ALA A 510 -48.70 58.66 0.68
N LYS A 511 -49.31 57.47 0.83
CA LYS A 511 -50.41 57.22 1.77
C LYS A 511 -49.92 56.77 3.14
N ASP A 512 -48.90 55.92 3.20
CA ASP A 512 -48.25 55.52 4.46
C ASP A 512 -47.49 56.70 5.10
N MET A 513 -46.96 57.61 4.28
CA MET A 513 -46.32 58.87 4.71
C MET A 513 -47.27 59.89 5.37
N LEU A 514 -48.57 59.59 5.48
CA LEU A 514 -49.59 60.41 6.15
C LEU A 514 -50.22 59.68 7.36
N ALA A 515 -49.64 58.56 7.81
CA ALA A 515 -50.15 57.71 8.89
C ALA A 515 -49.15 57.49 10.04
N ALA A 516 -48.23 58.44 10.25
CA ALA A 516 -47.21 58.46 11.31
C ALA A 516 -47.15 59.83 11.99
#